data_AF-A0AAV2RRU0-F1
#
_entry.id   AF-A0AAV2RRU0-F1
#
_cell.length_a   1.000
_cell.length_b   1.000
_cell.length_c   1.000
_cell.angle_alpha   90.00
_cell.angle_beta   90.00
_cell.angle_gamma   90.00
#
_symmetry.space_group_name_H-M   'P 1'
#
loop_
_entity.id
_entity.type
_entity.pdbx_description
1 polymer ?
#
loop_
_entity_poly.entity_id
_entity_poly.type
_entity_poly.pdbx_seq_one_letter_code
_entity_poly.pdbx_strand_id
1 'polypeptide(L)'
;QEKDQLRQLQYTYQTLRAVSHNSILLCSDTVDMERCNRLRNELEEYFSEGGGSLSRVVLEEKVYIRPEHETGVRSSVRALISTHSDMPWTGRAVARVFHGIGSPNFPVETWCRVRRFWRSHLNVEFNIVVNLATQEIIRCR
;
A
#
# COMPACT_ATOMS: atom_id res chain seq x y z
N GLN A 1 5.71 10.12 7.36
CA GLN A 1 4.93 9.46 8.44
C GLN A 1 4.52 8.04 8.06
N GLU A 2 3.56 7.79 7.15
CA GLU A 2 3.13 6.41 6.82
C GLU A 2 4.28 5.51 6.34
N LYS A 3 5.07 5.96 5.37
CA LYS A 3 6.23 5.20 4.87
C LYS A 3 7.27 4.90 5.97
N ASP A 4 7.46 5.83 6.91
CA ASP A 4 8.43 5.66 7.99
C ASP A 4 7.93 4.64 9.01
N GLN A 5 6.64 4.65 9.33
CA GLN A 5 6.00 3.64 10.17
C GLN A 5 6.04 2.24 9.52
N LEU A 6 5.83 2.16 8.20
CA LEU A 6 5.97 0.90 7.45
C LEU A 6 7.41 0.38 7.47
N ARG A 7 8.42 1.26 7.34
CA ARG A 7 9.83 0.87 7.49
C ARG A 7 10.14 0.34 8.88
N GLN A 8 9.63 1.01 9.91
CA GLN A 8 9.80 0.55 11.29
C GLN A 8 9.17 -0.83 11.50
N LEU A 9 7.93 -1.03 11.04
CA LEU A 9 7.26 -2.32 11.13
C LEU A 9 8.03 -3.44 10.42
N GLN A 10 8.48 -3.17 9.19
CA GLN A 10 9.24 -4.12 8.39
C GLN A 10 10.61 -4.45 9.02
N TYR A 11 11.31 -3.43 9.54
CA TYR A 11 12.55 -3.61 10.29
C TYR A 11 12.33 -4.52 11.51
N THR A 12 11.36 -4.19 12.37
CA THR A 12 11.03 -4.98 13.56
C THR A 12 10.73 -6.43 13.20
N TYR A 13 9.94 -6.67 12.16
CA TYR A 13 9.65 -8.03 11.68
C TYR A 13 10.91 -8.77 11.23
N GLN A 14 11.74 -8.16 10.39
CA GLN A 14 12.95 -8.78 9.85
C GLN A 14 13.96 -9.11 10.95
N THR A 15 14.22 -8.17 11.86
CA THR A 15 15.17 -8.34 12.97
C THR A 15 14.71 -9.46 13.91
N LEU A 16 13.45 -9.42 14.36
CA LEU A 16 12.92 -10.46 15.26
C LEU A 16 12.86 -11.83 14.58
N ARG A 17 12.48 -11.88 13.30
CA ARG A 17 12.42 -13.13 12.54
C ARG A 17 13.82 -13.74 12.38
N ALA A 18 14.84 -12.93 12.08
CA ALA A 18 16.22 -13.39 11.90
C ALA A 18 16.80 -14.04 13.16
N VAL A 19 16.44 -13.54 14.35
CA VAL A 19 16.90 -14.10 15.62
C VAL A 19 15.97 -15.16 16.20
N SER A 20 14.75 -15.33 15.67
CA SER A 20 13.80 -16.34 16.15
C SER A 20 14.17 -17.78 15.78
N HIS A 21 13.74 -18.74 16.62
CA HIS A 21 13.74 -20.16 16.29
C HIS A 21 12.44 -20.57 15.60
N ASN A 22 12.47 -21.66 14.84
CA ASN A 22 11.28 -22.26 14.23
C ASN A 22 10.42 -23.04 15.25
N SER A 23 10.96 -23.33 16.43
CA SER A 23 10.29 -24.02 17.53
C SER A 23 10.85 -23.56 18.87
N ILE A 24 9.98 -23.45 19.87
CA ILE A 24 10.35 -23.08 21.24
C ILE A 24 11.30 -24.09 21.89
N LEU A 25 11.24 -25.35 21.46
CA LEU A 25 12.10 -26.42 22.00
C LEU A 25 13.59 -26.12 21.82
N LEU A 26 13.96 -25.31 20.82
CA LEU A 26 15.35 -24.95 20.55
C LEU A 26 15.92 -23.89 21.50
N CYS A 27 15.09 -23.26 22.33
CA CYS A 27 15.51 -22.22 23.26
C CYS A 27 14.78 -22.30 24.61
N SER A 28 14.22 -23.46 24.94
CA SER A 28 13.47 -23.68 26.18
C SER A 28 14.41 -23.92 27.38
N ASP A 29 15.52 -24.62 27.16
CA ASP A 29 16.40 -25.07 28.26
C ASP A 29 17.56 -24.11 28.50
N THR A 30 18.13 -23.55 27.44
CA THR A 30 19.23 -22.58 27.50
C THR A 30 18.98 -21.42 26.56
N VAL A 31 19.49 -20.25 26.94
CA VAL A 31 19.45 -19.06 26.09
C VAL A 31 20.51 -19.20 25.00
N ASP A 32 20.08 -19.09 23.73
CA ASP A 32 20.99 -18.96 22.59
C ASP A 32 21.67 -17.58 22.65
N MET A 33 22.85 -17.54 23.27
CA MET A 33 23.62 -16.32 23.46
C MET A 33 24.08 -15.69 22.13
N GLU A 34 24.26 -16.49 21.08
CA GLU A 34 24.63 -15.97 19.75
C GLU A 34 23.47 -15.12 19.18
N ARG A 35 22.25 -15.66 19.18
CA ARG A 35 21.04 -14.93 18.74
C ARG A 35 20.75 -13.73 19.64
N CYS A 36 20.92 -13.88 20.95
CA CYS A 36 20.74 -12.79 21.92
C CYS A 36 21.71 -11.63 21.65
N ASN A 37 23.00 -11.93 21.43
CA ASN A 37 24.00 -10.93 21.12
C ASN A 37 23.76 -10.28 19.75
N ARG A 38 23.33 -11.05 18.74
CA ARG A 38 22.91 -10.48 17.45
C ARG A 38 21.76 -9.48 17.61
N LEU A 39 20.72 -9.83 18.37
CA LEU A 39 19.59 -8.92 18.63
C LEU A 39 20.06 -7.66 19.36
N ARG A 40 20.94 -7.80 20.36
CA ARG A 40 21.49 -6.65 21.10
C ARG A 40 22.22 -5.68 20.16
N ASN A 41 23.10 -6.19 19.30
CA ASN A 41 23.86 -5.36 18.36
C ASN A 41 22.92 -4.62 17.38
N GLU A 42 21.90 -5.31 16.86
CA GLU A 42 20.88 -4.69 15.98
C GLU A 42 20.12 -3.55 16.69
N LEU A 43 19.73 -3.76 17.95
CA LEU A 43 19.05 -2.73 18.75
C LEU A 43 19.97 -1.55 19.06
N GLU A 44 21.24 -1.80 19.39
CA GLU A 44 22.24 -0.76 19.61
C GLU A 44 22.45 0.07 18.34
N GLU A 45 22.57 -0.54 17.16
CA GLU A 45 22.66 0.17 15.88
C GLU A 45 21.40 0.99 15.60
N TYR A 46 20.21 0.43 15.86
CA TYR A 46 18.93 1.10 15.64
C TYR A 46 18.76 2.37 16.49
N PHE A 47 19.19 2.35 17.76
CA PHE A 47 19.07 3.48 18.68
C PHE A 47 20.28 4.42 18.69
N SER A 48 21.34 4.11 17.94
CA SER A 48 22.53 4.97 17.83
C SER A 48 22.22 6.28 17.10
N GLU A 49 22.87 7.37 17.51
CA GLU A 49 22.75 8.67 16.84
C GLU A 49 23.27 8.56 15.39
N GLY A 50 22.38 8.76 14.42
CA GLY A 50 22.68 8.55 13.00
C GLY A 50 22.37 7.14 12.46
N GLY A 51 21.65 6.31 13.23
CA GLY A 51 21.26 4.94 12.88
C GLY A 51 20.61 4.83 11.50
N GLY A 52 21.40 4.37 10.52
CA GLY A 52 20.98 4.12 9.14
C GLY A 52 20.16 2.84 8.96
N SER A 53 19.85 2.10 10.03
CA SER A 53 19.20 0.78 9.96
C SER A 53 17.87 0.83 9.21
N LEU A 54 17.07 1.87 9.43
CA LEU A 54 15.80 2.08 8.71
C LEU A 54 15.99 2.42 7.22
N SER A 55 17.12 3.03 6.84
CA SER A 55 17.42 3.35 5.43
C SER A 55 17.77 2.13 4.59
N ARG A 56 18.21 1.04 5.24
CA ARG A 56 18.52 -0.25 4.60
C ARG A 56 17.26 -1.08 4.32
N VAL A 57 16.14 -0.73 4.94
CA VAL A 57 14.87 -1.45 4.78
C VAL A 57 14.24 -1.06 3.46
N VAL A 58 14.30 -2.00 2.51
CA VAL A 58 13.60 -1.89 1.24
C VAL A 58 12.14 -2.24 1.46
N LEU A 59 11.26 -1.24 1.36
CA LEU A 59 9.84 -1.50 1.21
C LEU A 59 9.61 -1.99 -0.21
N GLU A 60 9.17 -3.24 -0.37
CA GLU A 60 8.73 -3.73 -1.67
C GLU A 60 7.47 -2.96 -2.09
N GLU A 61 7.63 -1.96 -2.97
CA GLU A 61 6.53 -1.15 -3.50
C GLU A 61 5.72 -1.88 -4.59
N LYS A 62 6.07 -3.12 -4.92
CA LYS A 62 5.48 -3.81 -6.07
C LYS A 62 4.20 -4.56 -5.69
N VAL A 63 3.10 -3.82 -5.63
CA VAL A 63 1.80 -4.43 -5.88
C VAL A 63 1.73 -4.75 -7.39
N TYR A 64 2.05 -5.99 -7.75
CA TYR A 64 1.97 -6.46 -9.12
C TYR A 64 0.51 -6.45 -9.56
N ILE A 65 0.19 -5.59 -10.52
CA ILE A 65 -1.09 -5.63 -11.24
C ILE A 65 -0.87 -6.38 -12.55
N ARG A 66 -1.81 -7.25 -12.89
CA ARG A 66 -1.79 -7.91 -14.19
C ARG A 66 -2.06 -6.88 -15.31
N PRO A 67 -1.36 -6.93 -16.46
CA PRO A 67 -1.51 -5.93 -17.54
C PRO A 67 -2.95 -5.73 -18.03
N GLU A 68 -3.76 -6.79 -18.03
CA GLU A 68 -5.17 -6.75 -18.41
C GLU A 68 -6.01 -5.90 -17.45
N HIS A 69 -5.75 -6.01 -16.14
CA HIS A 69 -6.44 -5.23 -15.13
C HIS A 69 -6.00 -3.76 -15.19
N GLU A 70 -4.71 -3.49 -15.39
CA GLU A 70 -4.21 -2.13 -15.56
C GLU A 70 -4.88 -1.43 -16.75
N THR A 71 -4.90 -2.10 -17.89
CA THR A 71 -5.52 -1.57 -19.12
C THR A 71 -7.02 -1.32 -18.93
N GLY A 72 -7.70 -2.23 -18.23
CA GLY A 72 -9.13 -2.11 -17.88
C GLY A 72 -9.41 -0.91 -16.97
N VAL A 73 -8.60 -0.70 -15.93
CA VAL A 73 -8.70 0.46 -15.03
C VAL A 73 -8.51 1.74 -15.83
N ARG A 74 -7.39 1.90 -16.55
CA ARG A 74 -7.10 3.13 -17.32
C ARG A 74 -8.20 3.48 -18.30
N SER A 75 -8.72 2.49 -19.03
CA SER A 75 -9.81 2.68 -19.98
C SER A 75 -11.10 3.13 -19.29
N SER A 76 -11.39 2.57 -18.12
CA SER A 76 -12.54 2.99 -17.30
C SER A 76 -12.37 4.39 -16.74
N VAL A 77 -11.15 4.77 -16.32
CA VAL A 77 -10.85 6.13 -15.85
C VAL A 77 -11.13 7.15 -16.95
N ARG A 78 -10.58 6.94 -18.15
CA ARG A 78 -10.83 7.84 -19.29
C ARG A 78 -12.32 7.95 -19.59
N ALA A 79 -13.03 6.83 -19.64
CA ALA A 79 -14.48 6.82 -19.85
C ALA A 79 -15.25 7.59 -18.77
N LEU A 80 -14.87 7.44 -17.49
CA LEU A 80 -15.49 8.16 -16.38
C LEU A 80 -15.29 9.67 -16.51
N ILE A 81 -14.06 10.11 -16.76
CA ILE A 81 -13.72 11.53 -16.90
C ILE A 81 -14.42 12.14 -18.10
N SER A 82 -14.47 11.45 -19.25
CA SER A 82 -15.17 11.94 -20.43
C SER A 82 -16.69 11.99 -20.25
N THR A 83 -17.28 11.05 -19.49
CA THR A 83 -18.73 11.02 -19.25
C THR A 83 -19.17 12.10 -18.25
N HIS A 84 -18.31 12.45 -17.31
CA HIS A 84 -18.57 13.43 -16.24
C HIS A 84 -17.46 14.49 -16.22
N SER A 85 -17.29 15.19 -17.35
CA SER A 85 -16.17 16.11 -17.59
C SER A 85 -16.23 17.39 -16.76
N ASP A 86 -17.41 17.72 -16.23
CA ASP A 86 -17.71 18.85 -15.37
C ASP A 86 -17.27 18.63 -13.91
N MET A 87 -16.97 17.39 -13.52
CA MET A 87 -16.63 17.04 -12.14
C MET A 87 -15.13 17.26 -11.83
N PRO A 88 -14.78 17.76 -10.64
CA PRO A 88 -13.39 17.97 -10.24
C PRO A 88 -12.72 16.65 -9.84
N TRP A 89 -12.34 15.85 -10.82
CA TRP A 89 -11.74 14.54 -10.60
C TRP A 89 -10.35 14.63 -9.96
N THR A 90 -10.16 13.80 -8.93
CA THR A 90 -8.85 13.45 -8.36
C THR A 90 -8.67 11.94 -8.42
N GLY A 91 -7.45 11.43 -8.44
CA GLY A 91 -7.22 9.97 -8.50
C GLY A 91 -7.92 9.23 -7.35
N ARG A 92 -7.97 9.85 -6.17
CA ARG A 92 -8.68 9.32 -5.00
C ARG A 92 -10.20 9.37 -5.12
N ALA A 93 -10.77 10.40 -5.75
CA ALA A 93 -12.20 10.43 -6.06
C ALA A 93 -12.59 9.29 -7.02
N VAL A 94 -11.79 9.07 -8.06
CA VAL A 94 -12.00 7.97 -9.03
C VAL A 94 -11.90 6.61 -8.34
N ALA A 95 -10.86 6.39 -7.53
CA ALA A 95 -10.69 5.13 -6.79
C ALA A 95 -11.86 4.84 -5.85
N ARG A 96 -12.38 5.87 -5.16
CA ARG A 96 -13.58 5.74 -4.31
C ARG A 96 -14.80 5.30 -5.11
N VAL A 97 -15.06 5.90 -6.28
CA VAL A 97 -16.16 5.48 -7.16
C VAL A 97 -15.99 4.02 -7.59
N PHE A 98 -14.80 3.65 -8.06
CA PHE A 98 -14.52 2.29 -8.53
C PHE A 98 -14.56 1.23 -7.43
N HIS A 99 -14.32 1.60 -6.17
CA HIS A 99 -14.47 0.72 -5.00
C HIS A 99 -15.86 0.82 -4.34
N GLY A 100 -16.71 1.74 -4.79
CA GLY A 100 -18.03 2.00 -4.22
C GLY A 100 -18.00 2.56 -2.80
N ILE A 101 -17.04 3.43 -2.51
CA ILE A 101 -16.89 4.11 -1.22
C ILE A 101 -17.42 5.53 -1.37
N GLY A 102 -18.56 5.84 -0.73
CA GLY A 102 -19.17 7.18 -0.80
C GLY A 102 -18.26 8.28 -0.27
N SER A 103 -18.41 9.50 -0.75
CA SER A 103 -17.72 10.70 -0.24
C SER A 103 -18.62 11.92 -0.34
N PRO A 104 -18.30 13.05 0.31
CA PRO A 104 -19.14 14.26 0.23
C PRO A 104 -19.46 14.69 -1.21
N ASN A 105 -18.48 14.66 -2.11
CA ASN A 105 -18.67 15.00 -3.53
C ASN A 105 -19.26 13.86 -4.37
N PHE A 106 -19.21 12.62 -3.86
CA PHE A 106 -19.69 11.42 -4.55
C PHE A 106 -20.54 10.55 -3.59
N PRO A 107 -21.75 10.99 -3.18
CA PRO A 107 -22.57 10.29 -2.20
C PRO A 107 -23.09 8.95 -2.72
N VAL A 108 -23.26 7.96 -1.83
CA VAL A 108 -23.69 6.60 -2.22
C VAL A 108 -25.09 6.62 -2.83
N GLU A 109 -25.98 7.44 -2.29
CA GLU A 109 -27.39 7.55 -2.64
C GLU A 109 -27.58 7.89 -4.13
N THR A 110 -26.64 8.67 -4.69
CA THR A 110 -26.62 9.09 -6.09
C THR A 110 -25.72 8.19 -6.93
N TRP A 111 -24.47 7.97 -6.50
CA TRP A 111 -23.45 7.33 -7.33
C TRP A 111 -23.59 5.82 -7.42
N CYS A 112 -24.28 5.16 -6.48
CA CYS A 112 -24.55 3.72 -6.59
C CYS A 112 -25.40 3.35 -7.82
N ARG A 113 -26.15 4.32 -8.37
CA ARG A 113 -26.96 4.17 -9.57
C ARG A 113 -26.12 4.20 -10.85
N VAL A 114 -24.90 4.74 -10.80
CA VAL A 114 -23.96 4.80 -11.92
C VAL A 114 -23.20 3.47 -12.04
N ARG A 115 -23.95 2.40 -12.32
CA ARG A 115 -23.46 1.00 -12.28
C ARG A 115 -22.26 0.70 -13.16
N ARG A 116 -22.05 1.50 -14.22
CA ARG A 116 -20.88 1.36 -15.11
C ARG A 116 -19.56 1.59 -14.38
N PHE A 117 -19.54 2.49 -13.39
CA PHE A 117 -18.31 2.92 -12.71
C PHE A 117 -18.32 2.56 -11.23
N TRP A 118 -19.49 2.51 -10.59
CA TRP A 118 -19.59 2.16 -9.19
C TRP A 118 -19.24 0.70 -8.94
N ARG A 119 -18.27 0.43 -8.05
CA ARG A 119 -17.82 -0.94 -7.70
C ARG A 119 -17.27 -1.75 -8.89
N SER A 120 -16.71 -1.11 -9.91
CA SER A 120 -16.27 -1.77 -11.15
C SER A 120 -14.86 -2.38 -11.11
N HIS A 121 -13.96 -1.94 -10.21
CA HIS A 121 -12.56 -2.42 -10.13
C HIS A 121 -12.18 -2.91 -8.73
N LEU A 122 -13.05 -3.70 -8.10
CA LEU A 122 -12.83 -4.25 -6.75
C LEU A 122 -11.67 -5.26 -6.68
N ASN A 123 -11.28 -5.83 -7.81
CA ASN A 123 -10.18 -6.78 -7.96
C ASN A 123 -8.80 -6.11 -8.03
N VAL A 124 -8.74 -4.77 -8.07
CA VAL A 124 -7.50 -4.00 -8.09
C VAL A 124 -7.34 -3.30 -6.75
N GLU A 125 -6.13 -3.27 -6.22
CA GLU A 125 -5.85 -2.59 -4.95
C GLU A 125 -6.09 -1.08 -5.09
N PHE A 126 -6.66 -0.49 -4.03
CA PHE A 126 -7.15 0.90 -4.04
C PHE A 126 -6.07 1.91 -4.43
N ASN A 127 -4.87 1.82 -3.86
CA ASN A 127 -3.79 2.75 -4.17
C ASN A 127 -3.24 2.59 -5.58
N ILE A 128 -3.27 1.37 -6.16
CA ILE A 128 -2.99 1.21 -7.59
C ILE A 128 -4.01 2.02 -8.41
N VAL A 129 -5.31 1.92 -8.11
CA VAL A 129 -6.34 2.69 -8.81
C VAL A 129 -6.12 4.20 -8.64
N VAL A 130 -5.77 4.66 -7.44
CA VAL A 130 -5.42 6.08 -7.19
C VAL A 130 -4.28 6.54 -8.11
N ASN A 131 -3.20 5.75 -8.20
CA ASN A 131 -2.03 6.08 -8.99
C ASN A 131 -2.35 6.10 -10.49
N LEU A 132 -3.01 5.05 -11.00
CA LEU A 132 -3.42 4.97 -12.41
C LEU A 132 -4.36 6.11 -12.78
N ALA A 133 -5.35 6.39 -11.93
CA ALA A 133 -6.31 7.47 -12.18
C ALA A 133 -5.64 8.84 -12.17
N THR A 134 -4.70 9.09 -11.25
CA THR A 134 -3.93 10.34 -11.22
C THR A 134 -3.16 10.54 -12.52
N GLN A 135 -2.50 9.49 -13.02
CA GLN A 135 -1.78 9.54 -14.30
C GLN A 135 -2.71 9.84 -15.49
N GLU A 136 -3.87 9.18 -15.57
CA GLU A 136 -4.83 9.43 -16.66
C GLU A 136 -5.46 10.82 -16.58
N ILE A 137 -5.76 11.34 -15.39
CA ILE A 137 -6.28 12.71 -15.22
C ILE A 137 -5.28 13.74 -15.74
N ILE A 138 -3.98 13.57 -15.47
CA ILE A 138 -2.94 14.47 -15.96
C ILE A 138 -2.83 14.40 -17.49
N ARG A 139 -3.02 13.21 -18.09
CA ARG A 139 -2.98 13.02 -19.56
C ARG A 139 -4.20 13.59 -20.27
N CYS A 140 -5.35 13.66 -19.60
CA CYS A 140 -6.60 14.16 -20.17
C CYS A 140 -6.82 15.66 -19.95
N ARG A 141 -5.93 16.32 -19.20
CA ARG A 141 -5.86 17.78 -19.07
C ARG A 141 -4.91 18.36 -20.11
#